data_AF-A0A7W8J5A7-F1
#
_entry.id   AF-A0A7W8J5A7-F1
#
_cell.length_a   1.000
_cell.length_b   1.000
_cell.length_c   1.000
_cell.angle_alpha   90.00
_cell.angle_beta   90.00
_cell.angle_gamma   90.00
#
_symmetry.space_group_name_H-M   'P 1'
#
loop_
_entity.id
_entity.type
_entity.pdbx_description
1 polymer ?
#
loop_
_entity_poly.entity_id
_entity_poly.type
_entity_poly.pdbx_seq_one_letter_code
_entity_poly.pdbx_strand_id
1 'polypeptide(L)'
;MAVASPVSPGQQISPHTSPLALWHLLSLDAPTIASLWIWFVASANHLRLPTISVVAMFLAVWMLYAADRLLDARFIGAITNGDLEARHYFHNRHRRAFLAGIMTASITLAILLPHLEAAAMHLYLILGGLLVGYFILIHATSNAHRLPKEIAVGLFFAAATFIPTVARRPDLRVSLLPLAILFAALCSLNCLFIFAWEHGTPPYSSHPAHVLTRLALNNLPPLTFGLIFLSAATSFFDHQAPWPIPCAIAASAASLLLLNRRRHQTARLTLRSLADLALTTPLLLLPFLRR
;
A
#
# COMPACT_ATOMS: atom_id res chain seq x y z
N MET A 1 13.95 -33.66 40.41
CA MET A 1 14.43 -32.27 40.42
C MET A 1 15.14 -32.01 39.10
N ALA A 2 14.43 -31.44 38.13
CA ALA A 2 15.02 -30.95 36.87
C ALA A 2 14.89 -29.43 36.90
N VAL A 3 16.04 -28.76 37.00
CA VAL A 3 16.15 -27.31 37.08
C VAL A 3 15.74 -26.72 35.73
N ALA A 4 14.74 -25.83 35.77
CA ALA A 4 14.32 -25.04 34.64
C ALA A 4 15.48 -24.12 34.20
N SER A 5 15.93 -24.27 32.96
CA SER A 5 16.85 -23.32 32.34
C SER A 5 16.10 -22.00 32.09
N PRO A 6 16.62 -20.85 32.55
CA PRO A 6 15.96 -19.57 32.34
C PRO A 6 16.02 -19.17 30.86
N VAL A 7 14.86 -18.78 30.33
CA VAL A 7 14.71 -18.10 29.04
C VAL A 7 15.54 -16.83 29.07
N SER A 8 16.53 -16.70 28.18
CA SER A 8 17.32 -15.48 28.03
C SER A 8 16.43 -14.34 27.51
N PRO A 9 16.17 -13.27 28.30
CA PRO A 9 15.49 -12.08 27.82
C PRO A 9 16.55 -11.15 27.24
N GLY A 10 16.70 -11.13 25.92
CA GLY A 10 17.79 -10.34 25.35
C GLY A 10 17.95 -10.45 23.84
N GLN A 11 16.87 -10.39 23.06
CA GLN A 11 17.02 -9.94 21.68
C GLN A 11 16.94 -8.42 21.68
N GLN A 12 18.06 -7.81 22.06
CA GLN A 12 18.31 -6.39 21.92
C GLN A 12 17.94 -5.97 20.51
N ILE A 13 17.10 -4.94 20.40
CA ILE A 13 16.87 -4.20 19.17
C ILE A 13 18.24 -3.73 18.68
N SER A 14 18.76 -4.34 17.61
CA SER A 14 20.04 -3.93 17.03
C SER A 14 19.99 -2.42 16.70
N PRO A 15 20.98 -1.62 17.12
CA PRO A 15 20.95 -0.14 17.03
C PRO A 15 21.17 0.39 15.60
N HIS A 16 21.10 -0.46 14.58
CA HIS A 16 21.22 -0.10 13.18
C HIS A 16 19.87 -0.30 12.47
N THR A 17 18.88 0.50 12.83
CA THR A 17 17.65 0.58 12.04
C THR A 17 18.02 1.16 10.67
N SER A 18 18.04 0.32 9.63
CA SER A 18 18.36 0.77 8.28
C SER A 18 17.40 1.90 7.85
N PRO A 19 17.83 2.85 7.00
CA PRO A 19 16.94 3.93 6.53
C PRO A 19 15.63 3.41 5.91
N LEU A 20 15.68 2.25 5.24
CA LEU A 20 14.51 1.55 4.70
C LEU A 20 13.56 1.06 5.79
N ALA A 21 14.11 0.50 6.87
CA ALA A 21 13.32 0.11 8.03
C ALA A 21 12.67 1.33 8.71
N LEU A 22 13.38 2.46 8.81
CA LEU A 22 12.80 3.70 9.35
C LEU A 22 11.69 4.29 8.47
N TRP A 23 11.90 4.31 7.15
CA TRP A 23 10.88 4.74 6.17
C TRP A 23 9.58 3.94 6.35
N HIS A 24 9.71 2.63 6.49
CA HIS A 24 8.60 1.75 6.76
C HIS A 24 8.00 1.93 8.17
N LEU A 25 8.82 2.04 9.22
CA LEU A 25 8.36 2.19 10.62
C LEU A 25 7.66 3.54 10.88
N LEU A 26 8.05 4.61 10.17
CA LEU A 26 7.41 5.92 10.23
C LEU A 26 6.13 6.00 9.39
N SER A 27 5.72 4.89 8.75
CA SER A 27 4.53 4.83 7.88
C SER A 27 4.65 5.75 6.65
N LEU A 28 5.88 6.00 6.17
CA LEU A 28 6.16 6.90 5.05
C LEU A 28 6.14 6.20 3.69
N ASP A 29 6.08 4.88 3.68
CA ASP A 29 5.97 4.03 2.50
C ASP A 29 4.73 4.34 1.64
N ALA A 30 3.53 4.05 2.16
CA ALA A 30 2.26 4.27 1.48
C ALA A 30 2.08 5.71 0.97
N PRO A 31 2.33 6.78 1.78
CA PRO A 31 2.15 8.15 1.29
C PRO A 31 3.19 8.56 0.24
N THR A 32 4.41 8.03 0.31
CA THR A 32 5.44 8.27 -0.73
C THR A 32 5.00 7.62 -2.05
N ILE A 33 4.53 6.38 -2.00
CA ILE A 33 4.01 5.65 -3.16
C ILE A 33 2.80 6.39 -3.74
N ALA A 34 1.82 6.78 -2.92
CA ALA A 34 0.63 7.49 -3.38
C ALA A 34 0.98 8.79 -4.11
N SER A 35 1.88 9.59 -3.51
CA SER A 35 2.34 10.86 -4.05
C SER A 35 3.09 10.69 -5.38
N LEU A 36 3.96 9.68 -5.45
CA LEU A 36 4.68 9.32 -6.67
C LEU A 36 3.70 8.91 -7.78
N TRP A 37 2.73 8.04 -7.47
CA TRP A 37 1.80 7.52 -8.48
C TRP A 37 0.81 8.57 -8.97
N ILE A 38 0.29 9.47 -8.13
CA ILE A 38 -0.58 10.55 -8.62
C ILE A 38 0.19 11.48 -9.57
N TRP A 39 1.42 11.82 -9.20
CA TRP A 39 2.28 12.67 -10.01
C TRP A 39 2.67 11.96 -11.32
N PHE A 40 2.99 10.67 -11.26
CA PHE A 40 3.40 9.86 -12.40
C PHE A 40 2.25 9.64 -13.38
N VAL A 41 1.06 9.28 -12.90
CA VAL A 41 -0.13 9.09 -13.74
C VAL A 41 -0.48 10.39 -14.45
N ALA A 42 -0.44 11.53 -13.75
CA ALA A 42 -0.68 12.82 -14.39
C ALA A 42 0.40 13.16 -15.42
N SER A 43 1.67 12.99 -15.08
CA SER A 43 2.80 13.29 -15.96
C SER A 43 2.79 12.41 -17.23
N ALA A 44 2.42 11.13 -17.09
CA ALA A 44 2.27 10.20 -18.22
C ALA A 44 1.12 10.56 -19.16
N ASN A 45 0.17 11.39 -18.70
CA ASN A 45 -0.90 11.96 -19.50
C ASN A 45 -0.64 13.44 -19.85
N HIS A 46 0.62 13.90 -19.76
CA HIS A 46 1.04 15.27 -20.05
C HIS A 46 0.34 16.35 -19.20
N LEU A 47 -0.15 15.99 -18.01
CA LEU A 47 -0.77 16.92 -17.06
C LEU A 47 0.22 17.32 -15.97
N ARG A 48 0.23 18.60 -15.62
CA ARG A 48 0.95 19.13 -14.46
C ARG A 48 0.00 19.21 -13.27
N LEU A 49 0.18 18.34 -12.28
CA LEU A 49 -0.54 18.44 -11.02
C LEU A 49 0.05 19.56 -10.15
N PRO A 50 -0.80 20.39 -9.51
CA PRO A 50 -0.33 21.31 -8.48
C PRO A 50 0.35 20.56 -7.35
N THR A 51 1.44 21.13 -6.83
CA THR A 51 2.15 20.58 -5.67
C THR A 51 1.22 20.39 -4.47
N ILE A 52 0.21 21.26 -4.31
CA ILE A 52 -0.82 21.14 -3.27
C ILE A 52 -1.54 19.79 -3.35
N SER A 53 -1.88 19.28 -4.53
CA SER A 53 -2.54 17.97 -4.68
C SER A 53 -1.63 16.83 -4.25
N VAL A 54 -0.33 16.93 -4.53
CA VAL A 54 0.68 15.95 -4.13
C VAL A 54 0.87 15.94 -2.61
N VAL A 55 1.00 17.13 -2.00
CA VAL A 55 1.16 17.27 -0.55
C VAL A 55 -0.11 16.83 0.18
N ALA A 56 -1.30 17.19 -0.32
CA ALA A 56 -2.56 16.78 0.28
C ALA A 56 -2.74 15.25 0.26
N MET A 57 -2.39 14.59 -0.86
CA MET A 57 -2.38 13.13 -0.95
C MET A 57 -1.42 12.50 0.04
N PHE A 58 -0.19 13.02 0.11
CA PHE A 58 0.83 12.54 1.06
C PHE A 58 0.29 12.58 2.50
N LEU A 59 -0.25 13.72 2.92
CA LEU A 59 -0.77 13.91 4.27
C LEU A 59 -1.99 13.05 4.55
N ALA A 60 -2.93 12.95 3.61
CA ALA A 60 -4.14 12.14 3.76
C ALA A 60 -3.80 10.65 3.91
N VAL A 61 -2.95 10.11 3.03
CA VAL A 61 -2.54 8.70 3.09
C VAL A 61 -1.70 8.43 4.33
N TRP A 62 -0.76 9.30 4.67
CA TRP A 62 0.05 9.14 5.89
C TRP A 62 -0.84 9.10 7.13
N MET A 63 -1.81 10.02 7.23
CA MET A 63 -2.73 10.11 8.36
C MET A 63 -3.59 8.84 8.50
N LEU A 64 -4.22 8.40 7.41
CA LEU A 64 -5.04 7.19 7.40
C LEU A 64 -4.20 5.95 7.75
N TYR A 65 -3.01 5.85 7.18
CA TYR A 65 -2.14 4.70 7.38
C TYR A 65 -1.53 4.65 8.78
N ALA A 66 -1.12 5.81 9.33
CA ALA A 66 -0.66 5.93 10.70
C ALA A 66 -1.78 5.64 11.71
N ALA A 67 -3.01 6.09 11.43
CA ALA A 67 -4.18 5.83 12.27
C ALA A 67 -4.55 4.34 12.28
N ASP A 68 -4.60 3.70 11.11
CA ASP A 68 -4.85 2.26 10.96
C ASP A 68 -3.83 1.42 11.75
N ARG A 69 -2.53 1.69 11.59
CA ARG A 69 -1.48 1.01 12.36
C ARG A 69 -1.58 1.26 13.87
N LEU A 70 -2.02 2.44 14.30
CA LEU A 70 -2.21 2.74 15.72
C LEU A 70 -3.43 2.00 16.30
N LEU A 71 -4.49 1.79 15.52
CA LEU A 71 -5.64 0.98 15.89
C LEU A 71 -5.27 -0.51 15.98
N ASP A 72 -4.56 -1.04 14.98
CA ASP A 72 -4.08 -2.42 14.98
C ASP A 72 -3.16 -2.73 16.18
N ALA A 73 -2.29 -1.77 16.56
CA ALA A 73 -1.45 -1.90 17.74
C ALA A 73 -2.24 -1.97 19.07
N ARG A 74 -3.51 -1.57 19.10
CA ARG A 74 -4.37 -1.68 20.30
C ARG A 74 -5.10 -3.01 20.41
N PHE A 75 -5.39 -3.68 19.28
CA PHE A 75 -6.19 -4.91 19.27
C PHE A 75 -5.36 -6.19 19.46
N ILE A 76 -4.07 -6.19 19.12
CA ILE A 76 -3.20 -7.38 19.19
C ILE A 76 -2.26 -7.27 20.39
N GLY A 77 -2.83 -7.31 21.60
CA GLY A 77 -2.08 -7.28 22.85
C GLY A 77 -1.53 -8.64 23.34
N ALA A 78 -1.64 -9.73 22.57
CA ALA A 78 -1.50 -11.07 23.17
C ALA A 78 -0.93 -12.22 22.31
N ILE A 79 -0.40 -12.00 21.08
CA ILE A 79 0.15 -13.10 20.27
C ILE A 79 1.62 -12.84 19.89
N THR A 80 2.51 -13.45 20.66
CA THR A 80 3.97 -13.37 20.58
C THR A 80 4.54 -14.07 19.35
N ASN A 81 5.16 -13.29 18.47
CA ASN A 81 6.18 -13.70 17.50
C ASN A 81 7.18 -12.53 17.39
N GLY A 82 8.46 -12.75 17.71
CA GLY A 82 9.44 -11.71 18.07
C GLY A 82 9.67 -10.55 17.08
N ASP A 83 9.31 -10.69 15.79
CA ASP A 83 9.44 -9.60 14.80
C ASP A 83 8.21 -8.65 14.77
N LEU A 84 7.03 -9.12 15.18
CA LEU A 84 5.84 -8.27 15.37
C LEU A 84 6.05 -7.33 16.58
N GLU A 85 6.88 -7.75 17.54
CA GLU A 85 7.21 -7.03 18.76
C GLU A 85 7.90 -5.69 18.47
N ALA A 86 8.78 -5.60 17.47
CA ALA A 86 9.49 -4.37 17.12
C ALA A 86 8.56 -3.24 16.63
N ARG A 87 7.55 -3.57 15.81
CA ARG A 87 6.54 -2.62 15.29
C ARG A 87 5.59 -2.16 16.38
N HIS A 88 5.07 -3.11 17.16
CA HIS A 88 4.15 -2.80 18.26
C HIS A 88 4.85 -1.99 19.35
N TYR A 89 6.09 -2.34 19.70
CA TYR A 89 6.89 -1.57 20.65
C TYR A 89 7.18 -0.16 20.13
N PHE A 90 7.58 0.00 18.87
CA PHE A 90 7.88 1.33 18.31
C PHE A 90 6.65 2.25 18.27
N HIS A 91 5.50 1.78 17.76
CA HIS A 91 4.27 2.59 17.69
C HIS A 91 3.65 2.84 19.07
N ASN A 92 3.71 1.88 20.00
CA ASN A 92 3.25 2.10 21.36
C ASN A 92 4.16 3.09 22.13
N ARG A 93 5.49 2.98 21.94
CA ARG A 93 6.48 3.89 22.54
C ARG A 93 6.35 5.33 22.03
N HIS A 94 6.09 5.52 20.73
CA HIS A 94 5.99 6.84 20.08
C HIS A 94 4.55 7.29 19.81
N ARG A 95 3.55 6.67 20.46
CA ARG A 95 2.12 6.94 20.23
C ARG A 95 1.77 8.43 20.30
N ARG A 96 2.32 9.15 21.28
CA ARG A 96 2.09 10.60 21.43
C ARG A 96 2.62 11.40 20.24
N ALA A 97 3.78 11.01 19.69
CA ALA A 97 4.34 11.63 18.50
C ALA A 97 3.49 11.35 17.26
N PHE A 98 3.00 10.11 17.08
CA PHE A 98 2.07 9.78 16.00
C PHE A 98 0.75 10.54 16.11
N LEU A 99 0.16 10.66 17.31
CA LEU A 99 -1.06 11.44 17.52
C LEU A 99 -0.83 12.93 17.26
N ALA A 100 0.28 13.51 17.72
CA ALA A 100 0.63 14.89 17.44
C ALA A 100 0.86 15.13 15.93
N GLY A 101 1.50 14.18 15.25
CA GLY A 101 1.68 14.20 13.81
C GLY A 101 0.34 14.11 13.06
N ILE A 102 -0.57 13.21 13.46
CA ILE A 102 -1.92 13.09 12.91
C ILE A 102 -2.67 14.42 13.07
N MET A 103 -2.66 15.01 14.27
CA MET A 103 -3.31 16.31 14.51
C MET A 103 -2.74 17.41 13.62
N THR A 104 -1.42 17.50 13.50
CA THR A 104 -0.75 18.48 12.64
C THR A 104 -1.09 18.25 11.17
N ALA A 105 -1.09 17.00 10.72
CA ALA A 105 -1.47 16.61 9.36
C ALA A 105 -2.94 16.92 9.07
N SER A 106 -3.86 16.72 10.04
CA SER A 106 -5.28 17.06 9.90
C SER A 106 -5.49 18.56 9.76
N ILE A 107 -4.82 19.38 10.58
CA ILE A 107 -4.90 20.86 10.48
C ILE A 107 -4.35 21.31 9.12
N THR A 108 -3.18 20.81 8.73
CA THR A 108 -2.56 21.15 7.46
C THR A 108 -3.45 20.74 6.28
N LEU A 109 -3.99 19.51 6.31
CA LEU A 109 -4.89 19.04 5.28
C LEU A 109 -6.14 19.92 5.19
N ALA A 110 -6.76 20.28 6.33
CA ALA A 110 -7.92 21.17 6.36
C ALA A 110 -7.65 22.54 5.71
N ILE A 111 -6.44 23.08 5.83
CA ILE A 111 -6.02 24.32 5.15
C ILE A 111 -5.84 24.10 3.64
N LEU A 112 -5.38 22.92 3.22
CA LEU A 112 -5.15 22.60 1.81
C LEU A 112 -6.43 22.24 1.06
N LEU A 113 -7.43 21.62 1.72
CA LEU A 113 -8.67 21.14 1.09
C LEU A 113 -9.40 22.20 0.24
N PRO A 114 -9.57 23.47 0.68
CA PRO A 114 -10.22 24.50 -0.13
C PRO A 114 -9.47 24.86 -1.42
N HIS A 115 -8.17 24.57 -1.48
CA HIS A 115 -7.31 24.84 -2.63
C HIS A 115 -7.27 23.67 -3.62
N LEU A 116 -7.91 22.54 -3.29
CA LEU A 116 -8.05 21.41 -4.19
C LEU A 116 -9.18 21.65 -5.19
N GLU A 117 -9.04 21.02 -6.34
CA GLU A 117 -10.04 21.08 -7.38
C GLU A 117 -11.36 20.46 -6.93
N ALA A 118 -12.46 21.19 -7.09
CA ALA A 118 -13.77 20.77 -6.61
C ALA A 118 -14.17 19.39 -7.15
N ALA A 119 -13.89 19.10 -8.43
CA ALA A 119 -14.18 17.79 -9.03
C ALA A 119 -13.42 16.65 -8.33
N ALA A 120 -12.14 16.86 -7.99
CA ALA A 120 -11.35 15.88 -7.25
C ALA A 120 -11.91 15.69 -5.83
N MET A 121 -12.30 16.78 -5.16
CA MET A 121 -12.91 16.73 -3.83
C MET A 121 -14.20 15.92 -3.80
N HIS A 122 -15.09 16.10 -4.78
CA HIS A 122 -16.32 15.31 -4.87
C HIS A 122 -16.02 13.81 -5.03
N LEU A 123 -15.06 13.46 -5.89
CA LEU A 123 -14.64 12.06 -6.06
C LEU A 123 -13.99 11.48 -4.80
N TYR A 124 -13.18 12.26 -4.08
CA TYR A 124 -12.61 11.83 -2.80
C TYR A 124 -13.65 11.66 -1.71
N LEU A 125 -14.68 12.51 -1.65
CA LEU A 125 -15.78 12.35 -0.71
C LEU A 125 -16.58 11.08 -1.00
N ILE A 126 -16.86 10.80 -2.27
CA ILE A 126 -17.52 9.55 -2.68
C ILE A 126 -16.65 8.35 -2.28
N LEU A 127 -15.36 8.38 -2.62
CA LEU A 127 -14.42 7.30 -2.31
C LEU A 127 -14.28 7.08 -0.79
N GLY A 128 -14.17 8.17 -0.02
CA GLY A 128 -14.11 8.14 1.43
C GLY A 128 -15.39 7.61 2.06
N GLY A 129 -16.56 8.00 1.54
CA GLY A 129 -17.85 7.47 1.95
C GLY A 129 -17.97 5.96 1.69
N LEU A 130 -17.52 5.49 0.52
CA LEU A 130 -17.45 4.06 0.20
C LEU A 130 -16.49 3.30 1.13
N LEU A 131 -15.34 3.89 1.46
CA LEU A 131 -14.37 3.31 2.37
C LEU A 131 -14.92 3.21 3.80
N VAL A 132 -15.58 4.26 4.30
CA VAL A 132 -16.26 4.23 5.61
C VAL A 132 -17.37 3.20 5.61
N GLY A 133 -18.19 3.15 4.56
CA GLY A 133 -19.23 2.13 4.41
C GLY A 133 -18.66 0.71 4.42
N TYR A 134 -17.52 0.48 3.76
CA TYR A 134 -16.79 -0.78 3.79
C TYR A 134 -16.30 -1.12 5.20
N PHE A 135 -15.71 -0.17 5.93
CA PHE A 135 -15.30 -0.38 7.32
C PHE A 135 -16.47 -0.67 8.25
N ILE A 136 -17.58 0.05 8.13
CA ILE A 136 -18.80 -0.20 8.90
C ILE A 136 -19.30 -1.61 8.61
N LEU A 137 -19.34 -2.02 7.33
CA LEU A 137 -19.77 -3.37 6.96
C LEU A 137 -18.86 -4.46 7.57
N ILE A 138 -17.54 -4.25 7.57
CA ILE A 138 -16.58 -5.14 8.23
C ILE A 138 -16.86 -5.25 9.73
N HIS A 139 -17.06 -4.13 10.42
CA HIS A 139 -17.21 -4.10 11.87
C HIS A 139 -18.61 -4.52 12.35
N ALA A 140 -19.65 -4.21 11.57
CA ALA A 140 -21.04 -4.57 11.87
C ALA A 140 -21.32 -6.06 11.63
N THR A 141 -20.56 -6.71 10.75
CA THR A 141 -20.66 -8.15 10.54
C THR A 141 -19.74 -8.86 11.54
N SER A 142 -20.28 -9.68 12.44
CA SER A 142 -19.49 -10.56 13.35
C SER A 142 -18.56 -11.56 12.64
N ASN A 143 -18.52 -11.52 11.30
CA ASN A 143 -17.67 -12.30 10.42
C ASN A 143 -16.74 -11.39 9.61
N ALA A 144 -16.03 -10.47 10.25
CA ALA A 144 -15.01 -9.59 9.63
C ALA A 144 -14.01 -10.35 8.72
N HIS A 145 -13.81 -11.64 8.99
CA HIS A 145 -13.08 -12.63 8.18
C HIS A 145 -13.64 -12.91 6.77
N ARG A 146 -14.82 -12.39 6.42
CA ARG A 146 -15.50 -12.63 5.14
C ARG A 146 -15.21 -11.60 4.06
N LEU A 147 -14.39 -10.58 4.30
CA LEU A 147 -14.08 -9.58 3.28
C LEU A 147 -12.57 -9.54 3.01
N PRO A 148 -12.14 -9.50 1.73
CA PRO A 148 -10.73 -9.51 1.38
C PRO A 148 -10.14 -8.11 1.58
N LYS A 149 -9.77 -7.77 2.82
CA LYS A 149 -9.24 -6.44 3.17
C LYS A 149 -8.04 -6.06 2.29
N GLU A 150 -7.19 -7.02 1.94
CA GLU A 150 -5.98 -6.79 1.14
C GLU A 150 -6.32 -6.36 -0.29
N ILE A 151 -7.38 -6.94 -0.87
CA ILE A 151 -7.84 -6.60 -2.22
C ILE A 151 -8.58 -5.27 -2.21
N ALA A 152 -9.41 -5.03 -1.18
CA ALA A 152 -10.14 -3.78 -1.05
C ALA A 152 -9.19 -2.58 -0.91
N VAL A 153 -8.15 -2.68 -0.07
CA VAL A 153 -7.14 -1.64 0.09
C VAL A 153 -6.47 -1.31 -1.24
N GLY A 154 -6.09 -2.33 -2.03
CA GLY A 154 -5.52 -2.12 -3.36
C GLY A 154 -6.46 -1.37 -4.31
N LEU A 155 -7.76 -1.68 -4.27
CA LEU A 155 -8.77 -0.99 -5.08
C LEU A 155 -8.97 0.48 -4.66
N PHE A 156 -9.14 0.75 -3.37
CA PHE A 156 -9.30 2.12 -2.85
C PHE A 156 -8.05 2.96 -3.12
N PHE A 157 -6.87 2.37 -2.94
CA PHE A 157 -5.61 3.04 -3.20
C PHE A 157 -5.46 3.42 -4.68
N ALA A 158 -5.77 2.49 -5.58
CA ALA A 158 -5.73 2.77 -7.02
C ALA A 158 -6.77 3.82 -7.44
N ALA A 159 -7.99 3.77 -6.91
CA ALA A 159 -8.96 4.82 -7.16
C ALA A 159 -8.43 6.19 -6.70
N ALA A 160 -7.89 6.26 -5.48
CA ALA A 160 -7.35 7.50 -4.92
C ALA A 160 -6.21 8.10 -5.76
N THR A 161 -5.35 7.26 -6.35
CA THR A 161 -4.21 7.72 -7.14
C THR A 161 -4.59 8.25 -8.52
N PHE A 162 -5.67 7.73 -9.12
CA PHE A 162 -6.14 8.17 -10.43
C PHE A 162 -7.08 9.38 -10.37
N ILE A 163 -7.75 9.64 -9.24
CA ILE A 163 -8.71 10.75 -9.08
C ILE A 163 -8.16 12.12 -9.55
N PRO A 164 -6.94 12.58 -9.17
CA PRO A 164 -6.48 13.93 -9.56
C PRO A 164 -6.39 14.12 -11.07
N THR A 165 -5.94 13.08 -11.79
CA THR A 165 -5.81 13.08 -13.26
C THR A 165 -7.19 13.10 -13.90
N VAL A 166 -8.08 12.23 -13.45
CA VAL A 166 -9.42 12.03 -14.04
C VAL A 166 -10.39 13.17 -13.67
N ALA A 167 -10.15 13.86 -12.56
CA ALA A 167 -10.86 15.08 -12.20
C ALA A 167 -10.54 16.23 -13.17
N ARG A 168 -9.26 16.42 -13.49
CA ARG A 168 -8.77 17.46 -14.43
C ARG A 168 -9.12 17.18 -15.88
N ARG A 169 -9.11 15.89 -16.26
CA ARG A 169 -9.41 15.42 -17.61
C ARG A 169 -10.44 14.30 -17.55
N PRO A 170 -11.74 14.64 -17.43
CA PRO A 170 -12.82 13.66 -17.40
C PRO A 170 -12.92 12.82 -18.68
N ASP A 171 -12.42 13.31 -19.81
CA ASP A 171 -12.32 12.54 -21.06
C ASP A 171 -11.46 11.27 -20.92
N LEU A 172 -10.50 11.27 -19.99
CA LEU A 172 -9.60 10.14 -19.77
C LEU A 172 -10.20 9.03 -18.87
N ARG A 173 -11.40 9.18 -18.30
CA ARG A 173 -11.96 8.21 -17.32
C ARG A 173 -11.95 6.78 -17.88
N VAL A 174 -12.44 6.62 -19.11
CA VAL A 174 -12.63 5.31 -19.75
C VAL A 174 -11.30 4.74 -20.22
N SER A 175 -10.43 5.58 -20.79
CA SER A 175 -9.10 5.17 -21.25
C SER A 175 -8.17 4.76 -20.10
N LEU A 176 -8.27 5.41 -18.93
CA LEU A 176 -7.45 5.09 -17.77
C LEU A 176 -8.03 3.97 -16.90
N LEU A 177 -9.28 3.56 -17.10
CA LEU A 177 -9.92 2.52 -16.29
C LEU A 177 -9.16 1.18 -16.33
N PRO A 178 -8.73 0.63 -17.49
CA PRO A 178 -7.93 -0.58 -17.54
C PRO A 178 -6.62 -0.44 -16.73
N LEU A 179 -5.94 0.70 -16.84
CA LEU A 179 -4.70 0.96 -16.11
C LEU A 179 -4.93 1.07 -14.61
N ALA A 180 -6.03 1.68 -14.19
CA ALA A 180 -6.44 1.74 -12.79
C ALA A 180 -6.72 0.33 -12.24
N ILE A 181 -7.33 -0.56 -13.02
CA ILE A 181 -7.56 -1.96 -12.64
C ILE A 181 -6.24 -2.73 -12.51
N LEU A 182 -5.31 -2.57 -13.46
CA LEU A 182 -3.97 -3.17 -13.37
C LEU A 182 -3.21 -2.66 -12.14
N PHE A 183 -3.31 -1.37 -11.85
CA PHE A 183 -2.68 -0.76 -10.67
C PHE A 183 -3.33 -1.23 -9.36
N ALA A 184 -4.66 -1.38 -9.33
CA ALA A 184 -5.37 -1.98 -8.20
C ALA A 184 -4.92 -3.42 -7.94
N ALA A 185 -4.74 -4.21 -9.01
CA ALA A 185 -4.22 -5.57 -8.92
C ALA A 185 -2.77 -5.58 -8.39
N LEU A 186 -1.91 -4.66 -8.83
CA LEU A 186 -0.55 -4.51 -8.30
C LEU A 186 -0.55 -4.20 -6.80
N CYS A 187 -1.33 -3.21 -6.37
CA CYS A 187 -1.42 -2.82 -4.97
C CYS A 187 -1.97 -3.95 -4.09
N SER A 188 -2.97 -4.67 -4.60
CA SER A 188 -3.52 -5.86 -3.95
C SER A 188 -2.46 -6.96 -3.83
N LEU A 189 -1.69 -7.22 -4.89
CA LEU A 189 -0.61 -8.22 -4.87
C LEU A 189 0.51 -7.83 -3.90
N ASN A 190 0.92 -6.56 -3.84
CA ASN A 190 1.88 -6.09 -2.84
C ASN A 190 1.38 -6.39 -1.41
N CYS A 191 0.13 -6.04 -1.10
CA CYS A 191 -0.48 -6.35 0.20
C CYS A 191 -0.53 -7.86 0.47
N LEU A 192 -0.92 -8.68 -0.53
CA LEU A 192 -1.01 -10.14 -0.40
C LEU A 192 0.37 -10.80 -0.22
N PHE A 193 1.41 -10.32 -0.91
CA PHE A 193 2.79 -10.80 -0.71
C PHE A 193 3.27 -10.49 0.70
N ILE A 194 3.07 -9.26 1.16
CA ILE A 194 3.39 -8.84 2.53
C ILE A 194 2.67 -9.75 3.53
N PHE A 195 1.35 -9.97 3.35
CA PHE A 195 0.55 -10.84 4.20
C PHE A 195 1.07 -12.29 4.21
N ALA A 196 1.38 -12.85 3.05
CA ALA A 196 1.90 -14.22 2.89
C ALA A 196 3.24 -14.40 3.61
N TRP A 197 4.14 -13.40 3.52
CA TRP A 197 5.43 -13.46 4.18
C TRP A 197 5.35 -13.26 5.71
N GLU A 198 4.28 -12.65 6.21
CA GLU A 198 4.04 -12.38 7.63
C GLU A 198 3.54 -13.61 8.39
N HIS A 199 2.58 -14.33 7.80
CA HIS A 199 1.89 -15.43 8.45
C HIS A 199 2.55 -16.80 8.18
N GLY A 200 3.63 -16.82 7.38
CA GLY A 200 4.34 -18.04 7.01
C GLY A 200 3.48 -19.01 6.19
N THR A 201 4.04 -20.18 5.88
CA THR A 201 3.33 -21.26 5.16
C THR A 201 2.96 -22.42 6.08
N PRO A 202 1.83 -22.38 6.79
CA PRO A 202 1.02 -23.56 7.12
C PRO A 202 -0.16 -23.68 6.13
N PRO A 203 -0.93 -24.78 6.08
CA PRO A 203 -2.06 -24.84 5.18
C PRO A 203 -3.04 -23.70 5.52
N TYR A 204 -3.25 -22.79 4.55
CA TYR A 204 -4.10 -21.59 4.66
C TYR A 204 -5.56 -21.91 5.03
N SER A 205 -5.93 -23.20 5.12
CA SER A 205 -7.19 -23.72 5.63
C SER A 205 -7.46 -23.39 7.10
N SER A 206 -6.43 -23.08 7.89
CA SER A 206 -6.55 -22.76 9.32
C SER A 206 -6.60 -21.25 9.64
N HIS A 207 -6.32 -20.39 8.66
CA HIS A 207 -6.35 -18.94 8.85
C HIS A 207 -7.76 -18.40 8.60
N PRO A 208 -8.28 -17.48 9.44
CA PRO A 208 -9.60 -16.89 9.24
C PRO A 208 -9.59 -15.83 8.11
N ALA A 209 -8.75 -16.00 7.07
CA ALA A 209 -8.74 -15.14 5.91
C ALA A 209 -9.92 -15.48 4.98
N HIS A 210 -10.44 -14.50 4.26
CA HIS A 210 -11.55 -14.69 3.33
C HIS A 210 -11.19 -15.65 2.18
N VAL A 211 -12.20 -16.32 1.59
CA VAL A 211 -12.03 -17.31 0.50
C VAL A 211 -11.24 -16.72 -0.68
N LEU A 212 -11.57 -15.50 -1.10
CA LEU A 212 -10.85 -14.84 -2.20
C LEU A 212 -9.39 -14.54 -1.84
N THR A 213 -9.13 -14.07 -0.62
CA THR A 213 -7.75 -13.87 -0.14
C THR A 213 -6.99 -15.20 -0.14
N ARG A 214 -7.60 -16.29 0.34
CA ARG A 214 -6.96 -17.63 0.31
C ARG A 214 -6.68 -18.13 -1.11
N LEU A 215 -7.64 -17.97 -2.01
CA LEU A 215 -7.48 -18.34 -3.42
C LEU A 215 -6.33 -17.54 -4.06
N ALA A 216 -6.27 -16.24 -3.79
CA ALA A 216 -5.21 -15.38 -4.29
C ALA A 216 -3.85 -15.75 -3.69
N LEU A 217 -3.78 -16.06 -2.39
CA LEU A 217 -2.55 -16.50 -1.70
C LEU A 217 -2.00 -17.81 -2.31
N ASN A 218 -2.87 -18.77 -2.61
CA ASN A 218 -2.48 -20.03 -3.27
C ASN A 218 -1.99 -19.82 -4.71
N ASN A 219 -2.44 -18.75 -5.36
CA ASN A 219 -2.14 -18.44 -6.76
C ASN A 219 -1.28 -17.17 -6.92
N LEU A 220 -0.50 -16.79 -5.91
CA LEU A 220 0.30 -15.55 -5.94
C LEU A 220 1.25 -15.46 -7.15
N PRO A 221 2.14 -16.44 -7.40
CA PRO A 221 3.00 -16.41 -8.57
C PRO A 221 2.26 -16.33 -9.92
N PRO A 222 1.26 -17.19 -10.23
CA PRO A 222 0.57 -17.12 -11.52
C PRO A 222 -0.23 -15.82 -11.69
N LEU A 223 -0.87 -15.30 -10.64
CA LEU A 223 -1.52 -13.98 -10.69
C LEU A 223 -0.53 -12.86 -11.00
N THR A 224 0.66 -12.91 -10.42
CA THR A 224 1.72 -11.94 -10.67
C THR A 224 2.24 -12.03 -12.10
N PHE A 225 2.44 -13.25 -12.64
CA PHE A 225 2.80 -13.44 -14.04
C PHE A 225 1.71 -12.94 -14.99
N GLY A 226 0.43 -13.20 -14.68
CA GLY A 226 -0.69 -12.68 -15.44
C GLY A 226 -0.71 -11.15 -15.47
N LEU A 227 -0.45 -10.50 -14.33
CA LEU A 227 -0.34 -9.04 -14.26
C LEU A 227 0.83 -8.50 -15.07
N ILE A 228 2.02 -9.12 -15.00
CA ILE A 228 3.19 -8.74 -15.80
C ILE A 228 2.86 -8.85 -17.29
N PHE A 229 2.29 -9.98 -17.71
CA PHE A 229 1.94 -10.22 -19.11
C PHE A 229 0.90 -9.21 -19.61
N LEU A 230 -0.20 -9.03 -18.87
CA LEU A 230 -1.27 -8.12 -19.27
C LEU A 230 -0.80 -6.66 -19.31
N SER A 231 0.04 -6.26 -18.35
CA SER A 231 0.63 -4.91 -18.34
C SER A 231 1.64 -4.73 -19.47
N ALA A 232 2.47 -5.72 -19.76
CA ALA A 232 3.34 -5.65 -20.94
C ALA A 232 2.52 -5.56 -22.23
N ALA A 233 1.50 -6.39 -22.38
CA ALA A 233 0.62 -6.39 -23.55
C ALA A 233 -0.09 -5.04 -23.75
N THR A 234 -0.65 -4.44 -22.70
CA THR A 234 -1.27 -3.11 -22.82
C THR A 234 -0.25 -2.04 -23.21
N SER A 235 0.98 -2.10 -22.72
CA SER A 235 2.03 -1.16 -23.12
C SER A 235 2.42 -1.26 -24.60
N PHE A 236 2.28 -2.43 -25.23
CA PHE A 236 2.68 -2.64 -26.63
C PHE A 236 1.52 -2.49 -27.61
N PHE A 237 0.32 -2.94 -27.26
CA PHE A 237 -0.81 -3.03 -28.18
C PHE A 237 -1.82 -1.89 -28.04
N ASP A 238 -1.92 -1.25 -26.88
CA ASP A 238 -2.82 -0.12 -26.68
C ASP A 238 -2.08 1.20 -26.92
N HIS A 239 -2.11 1.66 -28.17
CA HIS A 239 -1.49 2.93 -28.56
C HIS A 239 -2.16 4.17 -27.95
N GLN A 240 -3.38 4.05 -27.41
CA GLN A 240 -4.07 5.15 -26.74
C GLN A 240 -3.70 5.23 -25.26
N ALA A 241 -3.31 4.10 -24.65
CA ALA A 241 -2.87 4.08 -23.27
C ALA A 241 -1.49 4.76 -23.11
N PRO A 242 -1.28 5.56 -22.05
CA PRO A 242 0.03 6.09 -21.72
C PRO A 242 0.97 4.94 -21.32
N TRP A 243 1.78 4.47 -22.28
CA TRP A 243 2.69 3.32 -22.14
C TRP A 243 3.60 3.31 -20.89
N PRO A 244 4.05 4.44 -20.30
CA PRO A 244 4.87 4.40 -19.10
C PRO A 244 4.15 3.79 -17.88
N ILE A 245 2.83 3.95 -17.79
CA ILE A 245 2.03 3.43 -16.67
C ILE A 245 2.06 1.90 -16.61
N PRO A 246 1.62 1.17 -17.65
CA PRO A 246 1.67 -0.28 -17.63
C PRO A 246 3.11 -0.84 -17.58
N CYS A 247 4.11 -0.16 -18.15
CA CYS A 247 5.51 -0.53 -17.95
C CYS A 247 5.95 -0.49 -16.48
N ALA A 248 5.62 0.58 -15.75
CA ALA A 248 5.93 0.68 -14.32
C ALA A 248 5.19 -0.39 -13.50
N ILE A 249 3.94 -0.71 -13.87
CA ILE A 249 3.18 -1.79 -13.22
C ILE A 249 3.87 -3.15 -13.43
N ALA A 250 4.27 -3.46 -14.67
CA ALA A 250 4.99 -4.70 -15.00
C ALA A 250 6.33 -4.79 -14.25
N ALA A 251 7.10 -3.70 -14.21
CA ALA A 251 8.39 -3.65 -13.50
C ALA A 251 8.21 -3.85 -11.98
N SER A 252 7.18 -3.25 -11.38
CA SER A 252 6.85 -3.43 -9.97
C SER A 252 6.46 -4.88 -9.67
N ALA A 253 5.59 -5.47 -10.49
CA ALA A 253 5.15 -6.86 -10.34
C ALA A 253 6.31 -7.85 -10.51
N ALA A 254 7.20 -7.63 -11.48
CA ALA A 254 8.40 -8.43 -11.67
C ALA A 254 9.34 -8.34 -10.46
N SER A 255 9.49 -7.15 -9.88
CA SER A 255 10.28 -6.92 -8.67
C SER A 255 9.70 -7.66 -7.46
N LEU A 256 8.37 -7.62 -7.26
CA LEU A 256 7.68 -8.41 -6.21
C LEU A 256 7.92 -9.91 -6.38
N LEU A 257 7.86 -10.43 -7.61
CA LEU A 257 8.12 -11.83 -7.88
C LEU A 257 9.56 -12.23 -7.59
N LEU A 258 10.53 -11.38 -7.95
CA LEU A 258 11.94 -11.58 -7.64
C LEU A 258 12.19 -11.59 -6.12
N LEU A 259 11.56 -10.67 -5.38
CA LEU A 259 11.62 -10.64 -3.92
C LEU A 259 11.01 -11.91 -3.31
N ASN A 260 9.88 -12.38 -3.83
CA ASN A 260 9.26 -13.61 -3.36
C ASN A 260 10.19 -14.84 -3.53
N ARG A 261 10.99 -14.88 -4.60
CA ARG A 261 12.01 -15.95 -4.78
C ARG A 261 13.15 -15.86 -3.77
N ARG A 262 13.52 -14.65 -3.35
CA ARG A 262 14.61 -14.38 -2.39
C ARG A 262 14.13 -14.23 -0.93
N ARG A 263 12.86 -14.50 -0.66
CA ARG A 263 12.23 -14.26 0.66
C ARG A 263 12.93 -14.97 1.83
N HIS A 264 13.50 -16.15 1.58
CA HIS A 264 14.15 -16.96 2.62
C HIS A 264 15.56 -16.44 2.99
N GLN A 265 16.12 -15.53 2.19
CA GLN A 265 17.47 -14.98 2.37
C GLN A 265 17.45 -13.57 2.99
N THR A 266 16.26 -13.00 3.21
CA THR A 266 16.08 -11.60 3.60
C THR A 266 15.32 -11.52 4.92
N ALA A 267 15.76 -10.65 5.84
CA ALA A 267 15.03 -10.38 7.07
C ALA A 267 13.60 -9.87 6.77
N ARG A 268 12.59 -10.31 7.54
CA ARG A 268 11.17 -10.03 7.26
C ARG A 268 10.87 -8.54 7.18
N LEU A 269 11.41 -7.73 8.09
CA LEU A 269 11.23 -6.27 8.07
C LEU A 269 11.80 -5.63 6.79
N THR A 270 12.98 -6.08 6.36
CA THR A 270 13.63 -5.59 5.14
C THR A 270 12.83 -6.01 3.91
N LEU A 271 12.38 -7.28 3.86
CA LEU A 271 11.59 -7.81 2.76
C LEU A 271 10.30 -7.01 2.52
N ARG A 272 9.65 -6.55 3.59
CA ARG A 272 8.47 -5.66 3.52
C ARG A 272 8.79 -4.31 2.92
N SER A 273 9.80 -3.63 3.49
CA SER A 273 10.23 -2.33 2.97
C SER A 273 10.64 -2.42 1.50
N LEU A 274 11.22 -3.57 1.08
CA LEU A 274 11.56 -3.83 -0.32
C LEU A 274 10.32 -4.08 -1.21
N ALA A 275 9.27 -4.72 -0.68
CA ALA A 275 8.01 -4.87 -1.40
C ALA A 275 7.35 -3.52 -1.69
N ASP A 276 7.35 -2.60 -0.73
CA ASP A 276 6.83 -1.25 -0.92
C ASP A 276 7.73 -0.43 -1.85
N LEU A 277 9.06 -0.58 -1.71
CA LEU A 277 10.03 0.01 -2.63
C LEU A 277 9.85 -0.51 -4.07
N ALA A 278 9.40 -1.75 -4.26
CA ALA A 278 9.11 -2.28 -5.60
C ALA A 278 8.03 -1.47 -6.33
N LEU A 279 7.16 -0.76 -5.62
CA LEU A 279 6.14 0.11 -6.21
C LEU A 279 6.69 1.48 -6.61
N THR A 280 7.97 1.79 -6.37
CA THR A 280 8.60 3.05 -6.78
C THR A 280 9.28 2.96 -8.16
N THR A 281 9.04 1.89 -8.93
CA THR A 281 9.56 1.75 -10.30
C THR A 281 9.13 2.85 -11.29
N PRO A 282 8.04 3.64 -11.10
CA PRO A 282 7.84 4.85 -11.89
C PRO A 282 9.06 5.78 -11.99
N LEU A 283 9.92 5.78 -10.96
CA LEU A 283 11.16 6.57 -10.95
C LEU A 283 12.14 6.16 -12.07
N LEU A 284 12.11 4.90 -12.50
CA LEU A 284 12.95 4.40 -13.60
C LEU A 284 12.50 4.95 -14.95
N LEU A 285 11.25 5.40 -15.06
CA LEU A 285 10.66 5.87 -16.30
C LEU A 285 10.61 7.40 -16.41
N LEU A 286 11.10 8.13 -15.40
CA LEU A 286 11.19 9.60 -15.41
C LEU A 286 11.84 10.20 -16.66
N PRO A 287 12.95 9.65 -17.19
CA PRO A 287 13.59 10.21 -18.38
C PRO A 287 12.69 10.19 -19.62
N PHE A 288 11.70 9.29 -19.65
CA PHE A 288 10.79 9.11 -20.77
C PHE A 288 9.51 9.94 -20.67
N LEU A 289 9.20 10.46 -19.47
CA LEU A 289 8.05 11.35 -19.24
C LEU A 289 8.33 12.81 -19.61
N ARG A 290 9.59 13.22 -19.60
CA ARG A 290 10.00 14.59 -19.95
C ARG A 290 10.16 14.71 -21.46
N ARG A 291 9.04 14.78 -22.18
CA ARG A 291 8.97 15.26 -23.57
C ARG A 291 7.74 16.14 -23.74
#